data_AF-A0A4R4FEI2-F1
#
_entry.id   AF-A0A4R4FEI2-F1
#
_cell.length_a   1.000
_cell.length_b   1.000
_cell.length_c   1.000
_cell.angle_alpha   90.00
_cell.angle_beta   90.00
_cell.angle_gamma   90.00
#
_symmetry.space_group_name_H-M   'P 1'
#
loop_
_entity.id
_entity.type
_entity.pdbx_description
1 polymer ?
#
loop_
_entity_poly.entity_id
_entity_poly.type
_entity_poly.pdbx_seq_one_letter_code
_entity_poly.pdbx_strand_id
1 'polypeptide(L)'
;MSNRDKIHELLDLCLDIQENGRGEEGYPCVFFSCTNYGTDISILIHDGGFKTGSYDGEYRLDFANISPRTYENCRQHLLDLGGRVNACITTNAPTVEHI
;
A
#
# COMPACT_ATOMS: atom_id res chain seq x y z
N MET A 1 -4.49 7.68 -18.14
CA MET A 1 -4.23 6.29 -17.72
C MET A 1 -5.49 5.47 -17.89
N SER A 2 -5.36 4.28 -18.45
CA SER A 2 -6.43 3.27 -18.44
C SER A 2 -6.68 2.77 -17.01
N ASN A 3 -7.79 2.08 -16.76
CA ASN A 3 -8.03 1.44 -15.46
C ASN A 3 -6.95 0.42 -15.12
N ARG A 4 -6.40 -0.27 -16.14
CA ARG A 4 -5.32 -1.22 -15.96
C ARG A 4 -4.04 -0.54 -15.49
N ASP A 5 -3.66 0.59 -16.11
CA ASP A 5 -2.48 1.36 -15.70
C ASP A 5 -2.62 1.85 -14.25
N LYS A 6 -3.82 2.31 -13.87
CA LYS A 6 -4.13 2.70 -12.49
C LYS A 6 -3.96 1.55 -11.50
N ILE A 7 -4.44 0.36 -11.84
CA ILE A 7 -4.29 -0.82 -10.98
C ILE A 7 -2.82 -1.22 -10.86
N HIS A 8 -2.08 -1.21 -11.96
CA HIS A 8 -0.64 -1.48 -11.93
C HIS A 8 0.08 -0.47 -11.03
N GLU A 9 -0.18 0.83 -11.17
CA GLU A 9 0.42 1.86 -10.31
C GLU A 9 0.14 1.60 -8.83
N LEU A 10 -1.11 1.27 -8.47
CA LEU A 10 -1.45 0.99 -7.07
C LEU A 10 -0.80 -0.29 -6.55
N LEU A 11 -0.70 -1.33 -7.38
CA LEU A 11 -0.03 -2.57 -7.02
C LEU A 11 1.48 -2.39 -6.85
N ASP A 12 2.11 -1.61 -7.72
CA ASP A 12 3.53 -1.27 -7.60
C ASP A 12 3.78 -0.53 -6.28
N LEU A 13 2.93 0.46 -5.93
CA LEU A 13 3.03 1.13 -4.62
C LEU A 13 2.83 0.17 -3.44
N CYS A 14 1.90 -0.79 -3.52
CA CYS A 14 1.71 -1.80 -2.48
C CYS A 14 2.96 -2.69 -2.33
N LEU A 15 3.57 -3.09 -3.45
CA LEU A 15 4.80 -3.90 -3.47
C LEU A 15 5.97 -3.10 -2.88
N ASP A 16 6.16 -1.85 -3.29
CA ASP A 16 7.20 -0.97 -2.73
C ASP A 16 7.08 -0.89 -1.21
N ILE A 17 5.87 -0.73 -0.68
CA ILE A 17 5.63 -0.69 0.77
C ILE A 17 5.98 -2.04 1.43
N GLN A 18 5.63 -3.16 0.82
CA GLN A 18 5.88 -4.49 1.36
C GLN A 18 7.36 -4.90 1.29
N GLU A 19 8.07 -4.56 0.22
CA GLU A 19 9.51 -4.84 0.06
C GLU A 19 10.35 -4.07 1.08
N ASN A 20 9.90 -2.88 1.44
CA ASN A 20 10.59 -1.98 2.35
C ASN A 20 10.06 -2.03 3.80
N GLY A 21 8.83 -2.50 3.99
CA GLY A 21 8.20 -2.68 5.30
C GLY A 21 8.68 -3.94 5.99
N ARG A 22 9.48 -3.81 7.05
CA ARG A 22 9.83 -4.94 7.93
C ARG A 22 8.78 -5.02 9.04
N GLY A 23 7.85 -5.96 8.90
CA GLY A 23 6.64 -6.11 9.73
C GLY A 23 6.84 -6.52 11.19
N GLU A 24 7.77 -5.90 11.90
CA GLU A 24 7.87 -5.94 13.36
C GLU A 24 7.50 -4.57 13.93
N GLU A 25 6.77 -4.53 15.05
CA GLU A 25 6.55 -3.31 15.86
C GLU A 25 5.93 -2.07 15.16
N GLY A 26 4.74 -2.21 14.58
CA GLY A 26 3.93 -1.04 14.20
C GLY A 26 4.15 -0.51 12.77
N TYR A 27 4.93 -1.23 11.95
CA TYR A 27 5.10 -0.91 10.54
C TYR A 27 3.82 -1.17 9.73
N PRO A 28 3.46 -0.27 8.79
CA PRO A 28 2.27 -0.44 7.99
C PRO A 28 2.17 -1.78 7.27
N CYS A 29 0.95 -2.28 7.13
CA CYS A 29 0.66 -3.53 6.44
C CYS A 29 -0.36 -3.28 5.32
N VAL A 30 -0.05 -3.75 4.11
CA VAL A 30 -0.91 -3.59 2.94
C VAL A 30 -1.22 -4.95 2.33
N PHE A 31 -2.50 -5.28 2.19
CA PHE A 31 -2.96 -6.46 1.49
C PHE A 31 -3.62 -6.07 0.19
N PHE A 32 -3.45 -6.89 -0.84
CA PHE A 32 -4.26 -6.79 -2.04
C PHE A 32 -4.77 -8.18 -2.43
N SER A 33 -6.00 -8.23 -2.93
CA SER A 33 -6.62 -9.49 -3.35
C SER A 33 -7.65 -9.25 -4.44
N CYS A 34 -7.73 -10.17 -5.39
CA CYS A 34 -8.84 -10.21 -6.33
C CYS A 34 -10.07 -10.83 -5.67
N THR A 35 -11.25 -10.30 -5.97
CA THR A 35 -12.49 -10.97 -5.53
C THR A 35 -12.69 -12.28 -6.28
N ASN A 36 -13.45 -13.20 -5.68
CA ASN A 36 -13.77 -14.49 -6.27
C ASN A 36 -14.53 -14.39 -7.60
N TYR A 37 -15.15 -13.25 -7.90
CA TYR A 37 -15.82 -12.97 -9.17
C TYR A 37 -14.87 -12.41 -10.24
N GLY A 38 -13.63 -12.07 -9.88
CA GLY A 38 -12.60 -11.60 -10.82
C GLY A 38 -12.91 -10.25 -11.48
N THR A 39 -13.83 -9.48 -10.91
CA THR A 39 -14.31 -8.20 -11.46
C THR A 39 -13.53 -6.99 -10.92
N ASP A 40 -12.84 -7.18 -9.81
CA ASP A 40 -12.26 -6.10 -9.05
C ASP A 40 -11.11 -6.58 -8.15
N ILE A 41 -10.33 -5.62 -7.70
CA ILE A 41 -9.28 -5.81 -6.70
C ILE A 41 -9.59 -4.99 -5.46
N SER A 42 -9.38 -5.60 -4.29
CA SER A 42 -9.45 -4.94 -3.00
C SER A 42 -8.04 -4.69 -2.48
N ILE A 43 -7.76 -3.45 -2.07
CA ILE A 43 -6.55 -3.04 -1.35
C ILE A 43 -6.96 -2.68 0.08
N LEU A 44 -6.34 -3.33 1.06
CA LEU A 44 -6.65 -3.23 2.48
C LEU A 44 -5.40 -2.76 3.23
N ILE A 45 -5.54 -1.75 4.07
CA ILE A 45 -4.41 -1.06 4.70
C ILE A 45 -4.60 -1.04 6.22
N HIS A 46 -3.55 -1.41 6.94
CA HIS A 46 -3.38 -1.12 8.36
C HIS A 46 -2.20 -0.17 8.55
N ASP A 47 -2.46 1.03 9.01
CA ASP A 47 -1.46 2.10 9.09
C ASP A 47 -0.39 1.86 10.15
N GLY A 48 -0.78 1.20 11.24
CA GLY A 48 0.09 0.87 12.36
C GLY A 48 0.48 -0.61 12.38
N GLY A 49 0.39 -1.31 11.25
CA GLY A 49 0.73 -2.72 11.14
C GLY A 49 -0.38 -3.68 11.51
N PHE A 50 -0.04 -4.98 11.45
CA PHE A 50 -1.01 -6.06 11.52
C PHE A 50 -1.80 -6.01 12.84
N LYS A 51 -3.10 -5.72 12.72
CA LYS A 51 -4.04 -5.70 13.84
C LYS A 51 -5.28 -6.51 13.48
N THR A 52 -5.84 -7.21 14.46
CA THR A 52 -7.14 -7.84 14.30
C THR A 52 -8.24 -6.77 14.32
N GLY A 53 -9.11 -6.73 13.32
CA GLY A 53 -10.25 -5.81 13.29
C GLY A 53 -10.39 -5.08 11.95
N SER A 54 -10.86 -3.84 11.99
CA SER A 54 -11.08 -3.02 10.79
C SER A 54 -9.78 -2.50 10.20
N TYR A 55 -9.78 -2.38 8.87
CA TYR A 55 -8.74 -1.68 8.11
C TYR A 55 -8.86 -0.17 8.30
N ASP A 56 -7.73 0.52 8.25
CA ASP A 56 -7.68 1.98 8.21
C ASP A 56 -8.00 2.49 6.79
N GLY A 57 -7.70 1.67 5.77
CA GLY A 57 -8.12 1.88 4.39
C GLY A 57 -8.66 0.60 3.75
N GLU A 58 -9.83 0.68 3.13
CA GLU A 58 -10.40 -0.40 2.31
C GLU A 58 -10.86 0.20 0.97
N TYR A 59 -10.19 -0.21 -0.10
CA TYR A 59 -10.42 0.32 -1.44
C TYR A 59 -10.75 -0.81 -2.39
N ARG A 60 -11.95 -0.76 -2.97
CA ARG A 60 -12.39 -1.70 -4.00
C ARG A 60 -12.35 -1.04 -5.36
N LEU A 61 -11.63 -1.64 -6.30
CA LEU A 61 -11.37 -1.09 -7.63
C LEU A 61 -11.91 -2.03 -8.71
N ASP A 62 -13.06 -1.64 -9.26
CA ASP A 62 -13.69 -2.33 -10.37
C ASP A 62 -12.86 -2.16 -11.65
N PHE A 63 -12.53 -3.25 -12.33
CA PHE A 63 -11.68 -3.23 -13.52
C PHE A 63 -12.31 -2.46 -14.69
N ALA A 64 -13.64 -2.48 -14.81
CA ALA A 64 -14.38 -1.79 -15.86
C ALA A 64 -14.58 -0.32 -15.53
N ASN A 65 -14.79 0.04 -14.26
CA ASN A 65 -15.08 1.42 -13.86
C ASN A 65 -14.49 1.82 -12.51
N ILE A 66 -13.22 2.24 -12.52
CA ILE A 66 -12.58 2.81 -11.33
C ILE A 66 -13.03 4.27 -11.17
N SER A 67 -13.75 4.54 -10.08
CA SER A 67 -14.07 5.90 -9.65
C SER A 67 -12.78 6.72 -9.47
N PRO A 68 -12.66 7.92 -10.09
CA PRO A 68 -11.50 8.79 -9.90
C PRO A 68 -11.23 9.09 -8.42
N ARG A 69 -12.29 9.28 -7.62
CA ARG A 69 -12.15 9.55 -6.19
C ARG A 69 -11.58 8.35 -5.43
N THR A 70 -12.06 7.15 -5.72
CA THR A 70 -11.56 5.93 -5.06
C THR A 70 -10.09 5.70 -5.42
N TYR A 71 -9.75 5.89 -6.69
CA TYR A 71 -8.38 5.82 -7.17
C TYR A 71 -7.44 6.79 -6.45
N GLU A 72 -7.75 8.10 -6.48
CA GLU A 72 -6.88 9.12 -5.88
C GLU A 72 -6.78 8.96 -4.36
N ASN A 73 -7.86 8.58 -3.68
CA ASN A 73 -7.82 8.34 -2.24
C ASN A 73 -6.91 7.14 -1.90
N CYS A 74 -6.99 6.04 -2.66
CA CYS A 74 -6.14 4.87 -2.46
C CYS A 74 -4.68 5.22 -2.74
N ARG A 75 -4.44 5.90 -3.86
CA ARG A 75 -3.11 6.35 -4.30
C ARG A 75 -2.44 7.24 -3.26
N GLN A 76 -3.13 8.27 -2.79
CA GLN A 76 -2.57 9.19 -1.80
C GLN A 76 -2.27 8.47 -0.47
N HIS A 77 -3.16 7.58 -0.04
CA HIS A 77 -2.95 6.80 1.17
C HIS A 77 -1.69 5.92 1.07
N LEU A 78 -1.51 5.20 -0.05
CA LEU A 78 -0.31 4.40 -0.29
C LEU A 78 0.96 5.26 -0.39
N LEU A 79 0.91 6.42 -1.05
CA LEU A 79 2.06 7.32 -1.13
C LEU A 79 2.49 7.86 0.24
N ASP A 80 1.52 8.26 1.07
CA ASP A 80 1.78 8.72 2.44
C ASP A 80 2.40 7.58 3.27
N LEU A 81 1.93 6.35 3.07
CA LEU A 81 2.45 5.16 3.73
C LEU A 81 3.87 4.81 3.29
N GLY A 82 4.14 4.84 1.98
CA GLY A 82 5.47 4.62 1.41
C GLY A 82 6.46 5.69 1.89
N GLY A 83 6.03 6.95 2.00
CA GLY A 83 6.82 8.03 2.59
C GLY A 83 7.23 7.73 4.04
N ARG A 84 6.30 7.22 4.86
CA ARG A 84 6.57 6.80 6.25
C ARG A 84 7.56 5.63 6.30
N VAL A 85 7.36 4.60 5.48
CA VAL A 85 8.26 3.44 5.43
C VAL A 85 9.69 3.85 5.03
N ASN A 86 9.83 4.69 4.00
CA ASN A 86 11.13 5.20 3.55
C ASN A 86 11.83 6.07 4.60
N ALA A 87 11.09 6.89 5.35
CA ALA A 87 11.65 7.68 6.44
C ALA A 87 12.25 6.77 7.53
N CYS A 88 11.56 5.68 7.88
CA CYS A 88 12.06 4.74 8.88
C CYS A 88 13.32 3.98 8.42
N ILE A 89 13.43 3.63 7.13
CA ILE A 89 14.65 3.01 6.58
C ILE A 89 15.83 3.97 6.65
N THR A 90 15.64 5.23 6.28
CA THR A 90 16.72 6.22 6.26
C THR A 90 17.21 6.57 7.67
N THR A 91 16.33 6.56 8.68
CA THR A 91 16.73 6.78 10.09
C THR A 91 17.40 5.56 10.73
N ASN A 92 17.08 4.35 10.27
CA ASN A 92 17.63 3.09 10.78
C ASN A 92 18.82 2.57 9.94
N ALA A 93 19.25 3.31 8.92
CA ALA A 93 20.45 2.99 8.17
C ALA A 93 21.62 2.93 9.15
N PRO A 94 22.39 1.81 9.19
CA PRO A 94 23.59 1.76 10.00
C PRO A 94 24.47 2.92 9.53
N THR A 95 24.96 3.75 10.44
CA THR A 95 26.15 4.55 10.15
C THR A 95 27.23 3.56 9.78
N VAL A 96 27.46 3.39 8.47
CA VAL A 96 28.65 2.73 7.95
C VAL A 96 29.81 3.70 8.22
N GLU A 97 30.21 3.80 9.47
CA GLU A 97 31.57 4.16 9.79
C GLU A 97 32.41 2.95 9.44
N HIS A 98 33.06 3.00 8.29
CA HIS A 98 34.28 2.21 8.12
C HIS A 98 35.34 3.02 7.36
N ILE A 99 36.22 3.61 8.18
CA ILE A 99 37.70 3.71 8.12
C ILE A 99 38.34 4.15 6.80
#